data_AF-A0A7Y9H213-F1
#
_entry.id   AF-A0A7Y9H213-F1
#
_cell.length_a   1.000
_cell.length_b   1.000
_cell.length_c   1.000
_cell.angle_alpha   90.00
_cell.angle_beta   90.00
_cell.angle_gamma   90.00
#
_symmetry.space_group_name_H-M   'P 1'
#
loop_
_entity.id
_entity.type
_entity.pdbx_description
1 polymer ?
#
loop_
_entity_poly.entity_id
_entity_poly.type
_entity_poly.pdbx_seq_one_letter_code
_entity_poly.pdbx_strand_id
1 'polypeptide(L)'
;MQTPEQSSRPRTLRHAAYGVLATVVGLAAAHLVAALTVPAASPVLAVGSTVIDLTPTPLKEWAIRQFGTADKIILVGSVTLVVLLLAAVAGIVAARLETVGLLVLVGLAGVAGVLAVLRPGSGPLDLVPALVAAVVATASLWWLHRVDGGSPGPSSQGSDGPSRRGVLVASGGLAAAAVAMGGLGRWVTSYRLGGTDVALPVATDPASSFPTGLEERFPGITPLRTPTGEFYRVDTRLTVPAVDVDSWTLTIDGDVDQEVTLTFDDLSAMTTVERDITLTCVSNEVGGPYVGGARWLGVPLADVLARAGIDSTKADQILSTDVDGMTISTPLGVALDGRDAMIAIGMNGGPLPRENGFPARMVVPGLYGFVSACKWITRMTLTTYDAEQAYWTERDWATDAPIKISSRIDTPKPLSDSDAGTVVVGGIAWAQGVGIEKVEVRIDGEAWKPAELGPQVTDDYWRQWYFEWDAEPGQHFIACRATNKDGDVQTDVRMTPFPEGSSGVQEISVNVG
;
A
#
# COMPACT_ATOMS: atom_id res chain seq x y z
N MET A 1 -44.12 -43.72 -8.54
CA MET A 1 -43.84 -42.41 -7.91
C MET A 1 -42.32 -42.24 -7.93
N GLN A 2 -41.76 -41.73 -9.04
CA GLN A 2 -40.32 -41.52 -9.23
C GLN A 2 -40.03 -40.02 -9.11
N THR A 3 -39.09 -39.68 -8.25
CA THR A 3 -38.70 -38.33 -7.85
C THR A 3 -38.07 -37.56 -9.04
N PRO A 4 -38.58 -36.38 -9.46
CA PRO A 4 -38.03 -35.64 -10.60
C PRO A 4 -36.74 -34.83 -10.33
N GLU A 5 -36.15 -34.88 -9.13
CA GLU A 5 -35.17 -33.86 -8.72
C GLU A 5 -33.71 -34.09 -9.16
N GLN A 6 -33.33 -35.25 -9.69
CA GLN A 6 -31.91 -35.53 -9.97
C GLN A 6 -31.39 -35.07 -11.34
N SER A 7 -32.24 -34.74 -12.31
CA SER A 7 -31.80 -34.40 -13.69
C SER A 7 -31.48 -32.91 -13.93
N SER A 8 -31.93 -32.01 -13.04
CA SER A 8 -31.81 -30.55 -13.22
C SER A 8 -30.48 -29.97 -12.71
N ARG A 9 -29.95 -30.51 -11.61
CA ARG A 9 -28.70 -30.07 -10.97
C ARG A 9 -27.46 -30.05 -11.90
N PRO A 10 -27.15 -31.10 -12.69
CA PRO A 10 -25.98 -31.09 -13.56
C PRO A 10 -26.09 -30.07 -14.71
N ARG A 11 -27.32 -29.73 -15.15
CA ARG A 11 -27.53 -28.68 -16.16
C ARG A 11 -27.35 -27.30 -15.56
N THR A 12 -27.89 -27.01 -14.38
CA THR A 12 -27.73 -25.71 -13.73
C THR A 12 -26.26 -25.40 -13.43
N LEU A 13 -25.51 -26.37 -12.90
CA LEU A 13 -24.08 -26.22 -12.61
C LEU A 13 -23.25 -25.91 -13.87
N ARG A 14 -23.62 -26.49 -15.01
CA ARG A 14 -22.94 -26.25 -16.28
C ARG A 14 -23.13 -24.82 -16.79
N HIS A 15 -24.35 -24.30 -16.78
CA HIS A 15 -24.60 -22.91 -17.20
C HIS A 15 -23.97 -21.90 -16.24
N ALA A 16 -23.94 -22.22 -14.93
CA ALA A 16 -23.17 -21.45 -13.96
C ALA A 16 -21.67 -21.40 -14.33
N ALA A 17 -21.09 -22.56 -14.67
CA ALA A 17 -19.70 -22.64 -15.11
C ALA A 17 -19.42 -21.84 -16.40
N TYR A 18 -20.37 -21.79 -17.35
CA TYR A 18 -20.23 -20.95 -18.54
C TYR A 18 -20.19 -19.47 -18.21
N GLY A 19 -21.07 -19.01 -17.31
CA GLY A 19 -21.05 -17.63 -16.82
C GLY A 19 -19.72 -17.27 -16.17
N VAL A 20 -19.22 -18.13 -15.28
CA VAL A 20 -17.91 -17.98 -14.63
C VAL A 20 -16.78 -17.92 -15.67
N LEU A 21 -16.71 -18.89 -16.58
CA LEU A 21 -15.65 -18.96 -17.59
C LEU A 21 -15.66 -17.74 -18.52
N ALA A 22 -16.84 -17.35 -19.01
CA ALA A 22 -17.00 -16.18 -19.87
C ALA A 22 -16.50 -14.90 -19.18
N THR A 23 -16.86 -14.70 -17.92
CA THR A 23 -16.38 -13.56 -17.13
C THR A 23 -14.87 -13.63 -16.89
N VAL A 24 -14.31 -14.80 -16.58
CA VAL A 24 -12.85 -14.97 -16.42
C VAL A 24 -12.10 -14.60 -17.70
N VAL A 25 -12.61 -14.99 -18.88
CA VAL A 25 -12.02 -14.62 -20.17
C VAL A 25 -12.11 -13.11 -20.40
N GLY A 26 -13.27 -12.51 -20.10
CA GLY A 26 -13.47 -11.06 -20.21
C GLY A 26 -12.53 -10.27 -19.28
N LEU A 27 -12.39 -10.70 -18.02
CA LEU A 27 -11.47 -10.10 -17.07
C LEU A 27 -10.01 -10.25 -17.50
N ALA A 28 -9.62 -11.40 -18.06
CA ALA A 28 -8.26 -11.61 -18.56
C ALA A 28 -7.94 -10.70 -19.77
N ALA A 29 -8.89 -10.55 -20.70
CA ALA A 29 -8.75 -9.62 -21.83
C ALA A 29 -8.66 -8.16 -21.35
N ALA A 30 -9.53 -7.77 -20.42
CA ALA A 30 -9.52 -6.44 -19.83
C ALA A 30 -8.23 -6.15 -19.07
N HIS A 31 -7.70 -7.13 -18.32
CA HIS A 31 -6.44 -6.98 -17.60
C HIS A 31 -5.25 -6.80 -18.55
N LEU A 32 -5.20 -7.54 -19.66
CA LEU A 32 -4.19 -7.34 -20.69
C LEU A 32 -4.28 -5.93 -21.31
N VAL A 33 -5.49 -5.44 -21.60
CA VAL A 33 -5.69 -4.09 -22.14
C VAL A 33 -5.32 -3.02 -21.11
N ALA A 34 -5.67 -3.20 -19.84
CA ALA A 34 -5.26 -2.32 -18.75
C ALA A 34 -3.74 -2.28 -18.61
N ALA A 35 -3.05 -3.42 -18.68
CA ALA A 35 -1.59 -3.49 -18.67
C ALA A 35 -0.94 -2.71 -19.82
N LEU A 36 -1.62 -2.61 -20.96
CA LEU A 36 -1.20 -1.84 -22.14
C LEU A 36 -1.59 -0.35 -22.10
N THR A 37 -2.50 0.03 -21.22
CA THR A 37 -3.01 1.40 -21.08
C THR A 37 -2.75 1.91 -19.66
N VAL A 38 -3.74 1.81 -18.78
CA VAL A 38 -3.67 2.21 -17.37
C VAL A 38 -3.90 0.97 -16.49
N PRO A 39 -2.86 0.42 -15.83
CA PRO A 39 -2.99 -0.81 -15.05
C PRO A 39 -4.05 -0.72 -13.95
N ALA A 40 -4.17 0.44 -13.32
CA ALA A 40 -5.17 0.69 -12.30
C ALA A 40 -6.61 0.54 -12.84
N ALA A 41 -6.86 0.78 -14.13
CA ALA A 41 -8.20 0.69 -14.74
C ALA A 41 -8.71 -0.74 -14.97
N SER A 42 -7.93 -1.75 -14.59
CA SER A 42 -8.39 -3.15 -14.57
C SER A 42 -9.70 -3.27 -13.77
N PRO A 43 -10.75 -3.92 -14.30
CA PRO A 43 -12.09 -3.91 -13.68
C PRO A 43 -12.13 -4.33 -12.20
N VAL A 44 -11.38 -5.36 -11.81
CA VAL A 44 -11.33 -5.83 -10.42
C VAL A 44 -10.62 -4.81 -9.52
N LEU A 45 -9.59 -4.13 -10.03
CA LEU A 45 -8.84 -3.12 -9.28
C LEU A 45 -9.65 -1.83 -9.13
N ALA A 46 -10.35 -1.41 -10.18
CA ALA A 46 -11.24 -0.25 -10.12
C ALA A 46 -12.32 -0.45 -9.04
N VAL A 47 -13.04 -1.59 -9.07
CA VAL A 47 -14.03 -1.93 -8.04
C VAL A 47 -13.38 -2.00 -6.66
N GLY A 48 -12.23 -2.69 -6.54
CA GLY A 48 -11.52 -2.80 -5.27
C GLY A 48 -11.09 -1.45 -4.69
N SER A 49 -10.59 -0.53 -5.52
CA SER A 49 -10.18 0.81 -5.09
C SER A 49 -11.37 1.61 -4.55
N THR A 50 -12.51 1.58 -5.22
CA THR A 50 -13.74 2.21 -4.72
C THR A 50 -14.21 1.57 -3.41
N VAL A 51 -14.09 0.25 -3.25
CA VAL A 51 -14.40 -0.40 -1.97
C VAL A 51 -13.50 0.14 -0.87
N ILE A 52 -12.20 0.31 -1.11
CA ILE A 52 -11.30 0.98 -0.14
C ILE A 52 -11.85 2.38 0.15
N ASP A 53 -12.15 3.19 -0.85
CA ASP A 53 -12.52 4.59 -0.66
C ASP A 53 -13.83 4.78 0.11
N LEU A 54 -14.79 3.88 -0.08
CA LEU A 54 -16.10 3.88 0.60
C LEU A 54 -16.09 3.16 1.96
N THR A 55 -15.03 2.41 2.27
CA THR A 55 -14.95 1.68 3.55
C THR A 55 -14.73 2.67 4.70
N PRO A 56 -15.60 2.69 5.73
CA PRO A 56 -15.41 3.54 6.90
C PRO A 56 -14.10 3.24 7.63
N THR A 57 -13.45 4.27 8.19
CA THR A 57 -12.14 4.17 8.86
C THR A 57 -12.05 3.03 9.89
N PRO A 58 -13.03 2.81 10.79
CA PRO A 58 -12.94 1.72 11.78
C PRO A 58 -12.82 0.33 11.15
N LEU A 59 -13.44 0.12 9.99
CA LEU A 59 -13.38 -1.15 9.27
C LEU A 59 -12.04 -1.32 8.53
N LYS A 60 -11.47 -0.23 7.98
CA LYS A 60 -10.10 -0.24 7.42
C LYS A 60 -9.08 -0.63 8.49
N GLU A 61 -9.14 0.02 9.65
CA GLU A 61 -8.23 -0.29 10.75
C GLU A 61 -8.37 -1.73 11.23
N TRP A 62 -9.61 -2.23 11.36
CA TRP A 62 -9.84 -3.63 11.70
C TRP A 62 -9.20 -4.57 10.67
N ALA A 63 -9.37 -4.30 9.37
CA ALA A 63 -8.77 -5.12 8.32
C ALA A 63 -7.23 -5.10 8.36
N ILE A 64 -6.63 -3.91 8.52
CA ILE A 64 -5.17 -3.76 8.63
C ILE A 64 -4.62 -4.49 9.86
N ARG A 65 -5.31 -4.42 11.01
CA ARG A 65 -4.93 -5.15 12.23
C ARG A 65 -4.96 -6.66 12.04
N GLN A 66 -5.99 -7.19 11.39
CA GLN A 66 -6.18 -8.64 11.25
C GLN A 66 -5.32 -9.25 10.14
N PHE A 67 -5.12 -8.52 9.04
CA PHE A 67 -4.52 -9.06 7.83
C PHE A 67 -3.16 -8.45 7.48
N GLY A 68 -2.71 -7.41 8.19
CA GLY A 68 -1.44 -6.74 7.94
C GLY A 68 -1.34 -6.25 6.50
N THR A 69 -0.23 -6.57 5.84
CA THR A 69 0.01 -6.25 4.42
C THR A 69 -0.77 -7.13 3.43
N ALA A 70 -1.48 -8.16 3.90
CA ALA A 70 -2.28 -9.05 3.07
C ALA A 70 -3.73 -8.57 2.88
N ASP A 71 -4.14 -7.47 3.54
CA ASP A 71 -5.47 -6.86 3.46
C ASP A 71 -5.93 -6.64 2.00
N LYS A 72 -5.03 -6.16 1.13
CA LYS A 72 -5.31 -5.92 -0.30
C LYS A 72 -5.58 -7.19 -1.08
N ILE A 73 -4.83 -8.27 -0.79
CA ILE A 73 -5.03 -9.57 -1.44
C ILE A 73 -6.41 -10.11 -1.10
N ILE A 74 -6.81 -9.99 0.17
CA ILE A 74 -8.12 -10.43 0.65
C ILE A 74 -9.24 -9.60 0.03
N LEU A 75 -9.06 -8.28 -0.08
CA LEU A 75 -10.02 -7.41 -0.74
C LEU A 75 -10.20 -7.79 -2.22
N VAL A 76 -9.11 -7.88 -2.99
CA VAL A 76 -9.16 -8.27 -4.41
C VAL A 76 -9.78 -9.66 -4.58
N GLY A 77 -9.43 -10.60 -3.68
CA GLY A 77 -10.01 -11.94 -3.66
C GLY A 77 -11.52 -11.93 -3.41
N SER A 78 -12.00 -11.15 -2.44
CA SER A 78 -13.43 -11.07 -2.11
C SER A 78 -14.25 -10.40 -3.22
N VAL A 79 -13.76 -9.30 -3.81
CA VAL A 79 -14.37 -8.66 -4.98
C VAL A 79 -14.45 -9.65 -6.15
N THR A 80 -13.36 -10.36 -6.44
CA THR A 80 -13.33 -11.36 -7.51
C THR A 80 -14.35 -12.46 -7.25
N LEU A 81 -14.43 -12.99 -6.03
CA LEU A 81 -15.40 -14.02 -5.66
C LEU A 81 -16.85 -13.57 -5.91
N VAL A 82 -17.21 -12.35 -5.47
CA VAL A 82 -18.56 -11.79 -5.69
C VAL A 82 -18.86 -11.67 -7.19
N VAL A 83 -17.92 -11.16 -7.98
CA VAL A 83 -18.08 -11.06 -9.44
C VAL A 83 -18.30 -12.43 -10.08
N LEU A 84 -17.56 -13.46 -9.65
CA LEU A 84 -17.72 -14.82 -10.17
C LEU A 84 -19.05 -15.45 -9.75
N LEU A 85 -19.55 -15.16 -8.54
CA LEU A 85 -20.89 -15.61 -8.10
C LEU A 85 -22.00 -14.95 -8.93
N LEU A 86 -21.91 -13.64 -9.18
CA LEU A 86 -22.87 -12.93 -10.03
C LEU A 86 -22.79 -13.41 -11.48
N ALA A 87 -21.59 -13.71 -11.97
CA ALA A 87 -21.38 -14.32 -13.29
C ALA A 87 -22.00 -15.72 -13.39
N ALA A 88 -21.89 -16.55 -12.34
CA ALA A 88 -22.54 -17.85 -12.27
C ALA A 88 -24.07 -17.71 -12.39
N VAL A 89 -24.66 -16.73 -11.68
CA VAL A 89 -26.09 -16.41 -11.80
C VAL A 89 -26.44 -15.94 -13.21
N ALA A 90 -25.63 -15.06 -13.81
CA ALA A 90 -25.83 -14.58 -15.17
C ALA A 90 -25.85 -15.73 -16.19
N GLY A 91 -24.95 -16.71 -16.04
CA GLY A 91 -24.92 -17.92 -16.86
C GLY A 91 -26.20 -18.77 -16.71
N ILE A 92 -26.65 -18.99 -15.47
CA ILE A 92 -27.92 -19.70 -15.20
C ILE A 92 -29.12 -18.97 -15.83
N VAL A 93 -29.17 -17.64 -15.71
CA VAL A 93 -30.26 -16.82 -16.28
C VAL A 93 -30.22 -16.84 -17.80
N ALA A 94 -29.05 -16.71 -18.43
CA ALA A 94 -28.89 -16.74 -19.87
C ALA A 94 -29.33 -18.09 -20.50
N ALA A 95 -29.38 -19.17 -19.72
CA ALA A 95 -29.93 -20.45 -20.17
C ALA A 95 -31.45 -20.41 -20.42
N ARG A 96 -32.16 -19.45 -19.82
CA ARG A 96 -33.62 -19.28 -19.95
C ARG A 96 -34.00 -17.98 -20.67
N LEU A 97 -33.26 -16.91 -20.39
CA LEU A 97 -33.47 -15.56 -20.90
C LEU A 97 -32.11 -15.01 -21.34
N GLU A 98 -31.69 -15.39 -22.55
CA GLU A 98 -30.35 -15.12 -23.11
C GLU A 98 -29.98 -13.64 -22.98
N THR A 99 -30.85 -12.73 -23.45
CA THR A 99 -30.63 -11.28 -23.37
C THR A 99 -30.42 -10.79 -21.94
N VAL A 100 -31.16 -11.32 -20.97
CA VAL A 100 -31.06 -10.87 -19.56
C VAL A 100 -29.72 -11.27 -18.96
N GLY A 101 -29.28 -12.52 -19.16
CA GLY A 101 -27.98 -12.93 -18.62
C GLY A 101 -26.80 -12.22 -19.29
N LEU A 102 -26.88 -11.91 -20.59
CA LEU A 102 -25.89 -11.06 -21.27
C LEU A 102 -25.89 -9.63 -20.71
N LEU A 103 -27.07 -9.03 -20.50
CA LEU A 103 -27.20 -7.70 -19.90
C LEU A 103 -26.63 -7.63 -18.47
N VAL A 104 -26.73 -8.71 -17.69
CA VAL A 104 -26.08 -8.77 -16.36
C VAL A 104 -24.56 -8.66 -16.50
N LEU A 105 -23.93 -9.37 -17.45
CA LEU A 105 -22.48 -9.26 -17.67
C LEU A 105 -22.06 -7.87 -18.17
N VAL A 106 -22.85 -7.27 -19.06
CA VAL A 106 -22.65 -5.87 -19.49
C VAL A 106 -22.77 -4.92 -18.29
N GLY A 107 -23.76 -5.13 -17.43
CA GLY A 107 -23.96 -4.33 -16.21
C GLY A 107 -22.77 -4.42 -15.25
N LEU A 108 -22.26 -5.63 -15.00
CA LEU A 108 -21.08 -5.83 -14.14
C LEU A 108 -19.84 -5.09 -14.69
N ALA A 109 -19.56 -5.25 -15.99
CA ALA A 109 -18.46 -4.57 -16.64
C ALA A 109 -18.70 -3.05 -16.69
N GLY A 110 -19.93 -2.61 -16.93
CA GLY A 110 -20.33 -1.20 -16.95
C GLY A 110 -20.14 -0.52 -15.60
N VAL A 111 -20.51 -1.18 -14.49
CA VAL A 111 -20.23 -0.69 -13.14
C VAL A 111 -18.72 -0.53 -12.94
N ALA A 112 -17.91 -1.53 -13.29
CA ALA A 112 -16.45 -1.41 -13.18
C ALA A 112 -15.88 -0.27 -14.05
N GLY A 113 -16.42 -0.05 -15.25
CA GLY A 113 -16.01 1.04 -16.13
C GLY A 113 -16.39 2.41 -15.61
N VAL A 114 -17.60 2.58 -15.08
CA VAL A 114 -18.03 3.82 -14.41
C VAL A 114 -17.11 4.09 -13.22
N LEU A 115 -16.87 3.09 -12.38
CA LEU A 115 -15.99 3.24 -11.22
C LEU A 115 -14.55 3.59 -11.63
N ALA A 116 -14.03 3.04 -12.74
CA ALA A 116 -12.70 3.39 -13.24
C ALA A 116 -12.57 4.87 -13.63
N VAL A 117 -13.62 5.45 -14.22
CA VAL A 117 -13.71 6.86 -14.68
C VAL A 117 -14.12 7.83 -13.57
N LEU A 118 -14.65 7.33 -12.45
CA LEU A 118 -14.94 8.16 -11.28
C LEU A 118 -13.71 8.37 -10.38
N ARG A 119 -12.58 7.72 -10.68
CA ARG A 119 -11.37 7.87 -9.87
C ARG A 119 -10.70 9.23 -10.09
N PRO A 120 -10.08 9.79 -9.05
CA PRO A 120 -9.21 10.95 -9.20
C PRO A 120 -8.13 10.69 -10.26
N GLY A 121 -7.86 11.68 -11.12
CA GLY A 121 -6.86 11.57 -12.18
C GLY A 121 -7.22 10.66 -13.36
N SER A 122 -8.45 10.16 -13.44
CA SER A 122 -8.89 9.27 -14.53
C SER A 122 -9.14 10.00 -15.86
N GLY A 123 -9.03 9.26 -16.96
CA GLY A 123 -9.28 9.75 -18.31
C GLY A 123 -10.16 8.82 -19.15
N PRO A 124 -10.56 9.23 -20.37
CA PRO A 124 -11.46 8.43 -21.22
C PRO A 124 -10.93 7.02 -21.55
N LEU A 125 -9.60 6.83 -21.54
CA LEU A 125 -8.97 5.53 -21.78
C LEU A 125 -9.25 4.51 -20.67
N ASP A 126 -9.60 4.96 -19.46
CA ASP A 126 -9.90 4.07 -18.33
C ASP A 126 -11.20 3.27 -18.51
N LEU A 127 -12.05 3.69 -19.45
CA LEU A 127 -13.26 2.95 -19.82
C LEU A 127 -12.95 1.73 -20.71
N VAL A 128 -11.83 1.75 -21.44
CA VAL A 128 -11.51 0.75 -22.47
C VAL A 128 -11.41 -0.67 -21.90
N PRO A 129 -10.70 -0.94 -20.78
CA PRO A 129 -10.67 -2.28 -20.18
C PRO A 129 -12.05 -2.83 -19.85
N ALA A 130 -12.95 -2.00 -19.31
CA ALA A 130 -14.31 -2.40 -18.96
C ALA A 130 -15.16 -2.72 -20.21
N LEU A 131 -15.04 -1.93 -21.27
CA LEU A 131 -15.72 -2.22 -22.55
C LEU A 131 -15.23 -3.53 -23.16
N VAL A 132 -13.93 -3.79 -23.11
CA VAL A 132 -13.35 -5.06 -23.57
C VAL A 132 -13.86 -6.22 -22.72
N ALA A 133 -13.93 -6.07 -21.39
CA ALA A 133 -14.51 -7.08 -20.51
C ALA A 133 -15.95 -7.41 -20.92
N ALA A 134 -16.78 -6.38 -21.15
CA ALA A 134 -18.18 -6.54 -21.53
C ALA A 134 -18.32 -7.32 -22.84
N VAL A 135 -17.59 -6.90 -23.88
CA VAL A 135 -17.66 -7.52 -25.22
C VAL A 135 -17.16 -8.96 -25.17
N VAL A 136 -16.01 -9.21 -24.56
CA VAL A 136 -15.38 -10.54 -24.55
C VAL A 136 -16.18 -11.51 -23.67
N ALA A 137 -16.68 -11.07 -22.51
CA ALA A 137 -17.49 -11.93 -21.64
C ALA A 137 -18.84 -12.27 -22.27
N THR A 138 -19.55 -11.29 -22.85
CA THR A 138 -20.84 -11.55 -23.50
C THR A 138 -20.70 -12.42 -24.74
N ALA A 139 -19.70 -12.17 -25.59
CA ALA A 139 -19.43 -13.01 -26.76
C ALA A 139 -19.07 -14.46 -26.36
N SER A 140 -18.27 -14.64 -25.31
CA SER A 140 -17.90 -15.96 -24.79
C SER A 140 -19.11 -16.73 -24.24
N LEU A 141 -19.96 -16.07 -23.44
CA LEU A 141 -21.16 -16.69 -22.88
C LEU A 141 -22.16 -17.07 -23.98
N TRP A 142 -22.41 -16.15 -24.91
CA TRP A 142 -23.27 -16.38 -26.08
C TRP A 142 -22.77 -17.57 -26.90
N TRP A 143 -21.47 -17.63 -27.18
CA TRP A 143 -20.87 -18.71 -27.96
C TRP A 143 -20.97 -20.06 -27.25
N LEU A 144 -20.70 -20.13 -25.94
CA LEU A 144 -20.84 -21.36 -25.14
C LEU A 144 -22.28 -21.89 -25.15
N HIS A 145 -23.28 -21.00 -25.02
CA HIS A 145 -24.69 -21.39 -25.11
C HIS A 145 -25.10 -21.84 -26.52
N ARG A 146 -24.56 -21.23 -27.57
CA ARG A 146 -24.77 -21.67 -28.97
C ARG A 146 -24.19 -23.07 -29.22
N VAL A 147 -22.98 -23.33 -28.76
CA VAL A 147 -22.30 -24.64 -28.90
C VAL A 147 -23.02 -25.72 -28.10
N ASP A 148 -23.55 -25.40 -26.91
CA ASP A 148 -24.33 -26.34 -26.09
C ASP A 148 -25.75 -26.58 -26.64
N GLY A 149 -26.37 -25.57 -27.25
CA GLY A 149 -27.70 -25.63 -27.85
C GLY A 149 -27.74 -26.30 -29.24
N GLY A 150 -26.60 -26.38 -29.94
CA GLY A 150 -26.48 -27.09 -31.21
C GLY A 150 -26.49 -28.61 -31.05
N SER A 151 -27.68 -29.22 -30.95
CA SER A 151 -27.86 -30.67 -31.11
C SER A 151 -28.20 -31.04 -32.56
N PRO A 152 -27.73 -32.18 -33.10
CA PRO A 152 -28.19 -32.71 -34.38
C PRO A 152 -29.68 -33.09 -34.32
N GLY A 153 -30.40 -32.91 -35.43
CA GLY A 153 -31.79 -33.37 -35.57
C GLY A 153 -31.96 -34.89 -35.34
N PRO A 154 -33.21 -35.37 -35.21
CA PRO A 154 -33.51 -36.71 -34.74
C PRO A 154 -33.25 -37.78 -35.82
N SER A 155 -31.99 -38.14 -36.04
CA SER A 155 -31.62 -39.32 -36.85
C SER A 155 -30.15 -39.70 -36.69
N SER A 156 -29.76 -40.30 -35.56
CA SER A 156 -28.67 -41.31 -35.52
C SER A 156 -28.57 -41.92 -34.13
N GLN A 157 -28.99 -43.18 -34.00
CA GLN A 157 -28.61 -44.04 -32.88
C GLN A 157 -27.13 -44.42 -33.04
N GLY A 158 -26.34 -44.27 -31.98
CA GLY A 158 -25.01 -44.87 -31.87
C GLY A 158 -23.82 -43.96 -32.13
N SER A 159 -23.46 -43.13 -31.14
CA SER A 159 -22.10 -42.71 -30.75
C SER A 159 -22.23 -41.45 -29.86
N ASP A 160 -21.41 -41.34 -28.81
CA ASP A 160 -21.36 -40.17 -27.93
C ASP A 160 -21.23 -38.88 -28.76
N GLY A 161 -22.30 -38.09 -28.76
CA GLY A 161 -22.53 -37.05 -29.76
C GLY A 161 -21.52 -35.88 -29.72
N PRO A 162 -21.23 -35.27 -30.89
CA PRO A 162 -20.34 -34.10 -31.04
C PRO A 162 -20.59 -32.88 -30.13
N SER A 163 -21.72 -32.77 -29.43
CA SER A 163 -22.05 -31.62 -28.59
C SER A 163 -21.26 -31.56 -27.27
N ARG A 164 -21.06 -32.69 -26.58
CA ARG A 164 -20.24 -32.71 -25.34
C ARG A 164 -18.77 -32.44 -25.64
N ARG A 165 -18.25 -33.03 -26.71
CA ARG A 165 -16.88 -32.79 -27.18
C ARG A 165 -16.71 -31.34 -27.66
N GLY A 166 -17.69 -30.79 -28.37
CA GLY A 166 -17.70 -29.39 -28.80
C GLY A 166 -17.66 -28.41 -27.63
N VAL A 167 -18.51 -28.62 -26.61
CA VAL A 167 -18.53 -27.81 -25.38
C VAL A 167 -17.20 -27.90 -24.62
N LEU A 168 -16.63 -29.11 -24.48
CA LEU A 168 -15.35 -29.31 -23.79
C LEU A 168 -14.19 -28.61 -24.52
N VAL A 169 -14.14 -28.72 -25.85
CA VAL A 169 -13.13 -28.04 -26.67
C VAL A 169 -13.31 -26.53 -26.62
N ALA A 170 -14.54 -26.02 -26.71
CA ALA A 170 -14.84 -24.59 -26.61
C ALA A 170 -14.46 -24.03 -25.24
N SER A 171 -14.85 -24.71 -24.16
CA SER A 171 -14.53 -24.33 -22.79
C SER A 171 -13.02 -24.39 -22.53
N GLY A 172 -12.35 -25.44 -23.01
CA GLY A 172 -10.90 -25.59 -22.91
C GLY A 172 -10.14 -24.51 -23.68
N GLY A 173 -10.60 -24.15 -24.87
CA GLY A 173 -10.03 -23.07 -25.67
C GLY A 173 -10.16 -21.70 -25.00
N LEU A 174 -11.34 -21.39 -24.46
CA LEU A 174 -11.56 -20.15 -23.69
C LEU A 174 -10.70 -20.11 -22.42
N ALA A 175 -10.62 -21.22 -21.67
CA ALA A 175 -9.78 -21.29 -20.48
C ALA A 175 -8.31 -21.07 -20.83
N ALA A 176 -7.81 -21.70 -21.90
CA ALA A 176 -6.44 -21.49 -22.38
C ALA A 176 -6.20 -20.04 -22.81
N ALA A 177 -7.15 -19.41 -23.53
CA ALA A 177 -7.07 -18.01 -23.91
C ALA A 177 -7.05 -17.08 -22.70
N ALA A 178 -7.86 -17.34 -21.67
CA ALA A 178 -7.86 -16.56 -20.44
C ALA A 178 -6.51 -16.66 -19.70
N VAL A 179 -5.95 -17.87 -19.60
CA VAL A 179 -4.61 -18.07 -19.00
C VAL A 179 -3.54 -17.33 -19.81
N ALA A 180 -3.58 -17.42 -21.14
CA ALA A 180 -2.61 -16.74 -22.00
C ALA A 180 -2.71 -15.21 -21.89
N MET A 181 -3.91 -14.64 -21.94
CA MET A 181 -4.12 -13.19 -21.81
C MET A 181 -3.75 -12.69 -20.40
N GLY A 182 -4.13 -13.42 -19.35
CA GLY A 182 -3.76 -13.07 -17.98
C GLY A 182 -2.26 -13.15 -17.75
N GLY A 183 -1.60 -14.19 -18.27
CA GLY A 183 -0.15 -14.34 -18.22
C GLY A 183 0.58 -13.24 -18.99
N LEU A 184 0.12 -12.93 -20.21
CA LEU A 184 0.69 -11.84 -21.02
C LEU A 184 0.47 -10.48 -20.38
N GLY A 185 -0.70 -10.21 -19.79
CA GLY A 185 -0.97 -8.95 -19.09
C GLY A 185 -0.05 -8.75 -17.89
N ARG A 186 0.18 -9.82 -17.11
CA ARG A 186 1.18 -9.81 -16.03
C ARG A 186 2.60 -9.57 -16.55
N TRP A 187 2.98 -10.26 -17.64
CA TRP A 187 4.29 -10.10 -18.25
C TRP A 187 4.51 -8.67 -18.78
N VAL A 188 3.54 -8.10 -19.52
CA VAL A 188 3.58 -6.71 -20.00
C VAL A 188 3.73 -5.74 -18.84
N THR A 189 2.95 -5.93 -17.77
CA THR A 189 3.06 -5.09 -16.57
C THR A 189 4.47 -5.19 -15.98
N SER A 190 5.01 -6.41 -15.82
CA SER A 190 6.37 -6.62 -15.31
C SER A 190 7.47 -6.06 -16.21
N TYR A 191 7.26 -6.04 -17.54
CA TYR A 191 8.22 -5.49 -18.49
C TYR A 191 8.18 -3.96 -18.53
N ARG A 192 6.98 -3.37 -18.46
CA ARG A 192 6.80 -1.91 -18.31
C ARG A 192 7.30 -1.38 -16.98
N LEU A 193 7.36 -2.23 -15.96
CA LEU A 193 8.07 -1.97 -14.71
C LEU A 193 9.61 -1.98 -14.88
N GLY A 194 10.15 -1.76 -16.10
CA GLY A 194 11.58 -1.73 -16.44
C GLY A 194 12.45 -0.96 -15.43
N GLY A 195 13.72 -1.32 -15.29
CA GLY A 195 14.54 -1.08 -14.08
C GLY A 195 14.42 0.31 -13.44
N THR A 196 14.50 0.36 -12.11
CA THR A 196 14.73 1.59 -11.33
C THR A 196 16.17 2.08 -11.43
N ASP A 197 16.94 1.56 -12.39
CA ASP A 197 18.37 1.79 -12.55
C ASP A 197 18.61 3.17 -13.15
N VAL A 198 18.54 4.18 -12.30
CA VAL A 198 18.89 5.57 -12.62
C VAL A 198 20.22 5.91 -11.96
N ALA A 199 21.04 6.70 -12.65
CA ALA A 199 22.25 7.24 -12.04
C ALA A 199 21.86 8.32 -11.04
N LEU A 200 22.14 8.08 -9.76
CA LEU A 200 21.92 9.07 -8.72
C LEU A 200 23.09 10.06 -8.64
N PRO A 201 22.83 11.35 -8.35
CA PRO A 201 23.90 12.30 -8.07
C PRO A 201 24.63 11.94 -6.77
N VAL A 202 25.88 12.38 -6.66
CA VAL A 202 26.58 12.39 -5.38
C VAL A 202 26.04 13.54 -4.55
N ALA A 203 25.68 13.27 -3.30
CA ALA A 203 25.17 14.28 -2.38
C ALA A 203 26.15 15.45 -2.25
N THR A 204 25.64 16.67 -2.40
CA THR A 204 26.43 17.88 -2.14
C THR A 204 26.75 18.02 -0.65
N ASP A 205 25.81 17.61 0.19
CA ASP A 205 25.96 17.51 1.64
C ASP A 205 25.69 16.07 2.12
N PRO A 206 26.72 15.21 2.17
CA PRO A 206 26.57 13.80 2.53
C PRO A 206 26.35 13.60 4.03
N ALA A 207 25.53 12.62 4.39
CA ALA A 207 25.34 12.24 5.78
C ALA A 207 26.60 11.57 6.35
N SER A 208 26.85 11.75 7.64
CA SER A 208 27.95 11.09 8.37
C SER A 208 27.92 9.58 8.21
N SER A 209 29.06 8.89 8.41
CA SER A 209 29.09 7.43 8.41
C SER A 209 28.12 6.85 9.43
N PHE A 210 27.40 5.80 9.04
CA PHE A 210 26.46 5.13 9.93
C PHE A 210 27.23 4.33 11.00
N PRO A 211 26.89 4.45 12.29
CA PRO A 211 27.58 3.72 13.35
C PRO A 211 27.19 2.23 13.36
N THR A 212 27.98 1.42 14.06
CA THR A 212 27.68 0.00 14.30
C THR A 212 26.49 -0.14 15.23
N GLY A 213 25.41 -0.77 14.76
CA GLY A 213 24.19 -0.99 15.53
C GLY A 213 24.29 -2.13 16.56
N LEU A 214 23.37 -2.13 17.52
CA LEU A 214 23.29 -3.13 18.59
C LEU A 214 22.89 -4.52 18.09
N GLU A 215 22.25 -4.63 16.93
CA GLU A 215 21.84 -5.90 16.32
C GLU A 215 23.03 -6.82 16.01
N GLU A 216 24.24 -6.27 15.81
CA GLU A 216 25.46 -7.06 15.61
C GLU A 216 25.89 -7.81 16.88
N ARG A 217 25.58 -7.25 18.05
CA ARG A 217 25.89 -7.83 19.36
C ARG A 217 24.72 -8.61 19.95
N PHE A 218 23.50 -8.15 19.71
CA PHE A 218 22.28 -8.66 20.33
C PHE A 218 21.25 -9.06 19.26
N PRO A 219 21.20 -10.35 18.90
CA PRO A 219 20.26 -10.86 17.90
C PRO A 219 18.81 -10.54 18.25
N GLY A 220 18.03 -10.16 17.24
CA GLY A 220 16.60 -9.87 17.37
C GLY A 220 16.26 -8.39 17.59
N ILE A 221 17.22 -7.53 17.95
CA ILE A 221 17.05 -6.08 17.90
C ILE A 221 16.87 -5.66 16.44
N THR A 222 15.92 -4.77 16.15
CA THR A 222 15.71 -4.23 14.79
C THR A 222 17.01 -3.61 14.26
N PRO A 223 17.44 -3.92 13.03
CA PRO A 223 18.65 -3.34 12.46
C PRO A 223 18.66 -1.82 12.51
N LEU A 224 19.81 -1.20 12.82
CA LEU A 224 19.88 0.25 12.98
C LEU A 224 19.52 0.94 11.66
N ARG A 225 19.89 0.37 10.51
CA ARG A 225 19.38 0.75 9.19
C ARG A 225 18.49 -0.35 8.66
N THR A 226 17.23 -0.03 8.37
CA THR A 226 16.30 -0.99 7.77
C THR A 226 16.79 -1.36 6.38
N PRO A 227 16.98 -2.66 6.07
CA PRO A 227 17.29 -3.09 4.72
C PRO A 227 16.21 -2.60 3.74
N THR A 228 16.62 -2.10 2.57
CA THR A 228 15.69 -1.48 1.61
C THR A 228 14.52 -2.40 1.23
N GLY A 229 14.77 -3.70 1.03
CA GLY A 229 13.73 -4.69 0.71
C GLY A 229 12.80 -5.06 1.88
N GLU A 230 13.13 -4.66 3.10
CA GLU A 230 12.34 -4.90 4.32
C GLU A 230 11.65 -3.63 4.82
N PHE A 231 11.89 -2.48 4.18
CA PHE A 231 11.23 -1.24 4.56
C PHE A 231 9.72 -1.35 4.32
N TYR A 232 8.94 -1.08 5.36
CA TYR A 232 7.50 -1.32 5.31
C TYR A 232 6.83 -0.58 4.15
N ARG A 233 5.79 -1.22 3.60
CA ARG A 233 4.91 -0.61 2.60
C ARG A 233 3.50 -0.51 3.15
N VAL A 234 3.06 0.72 3.37
CA VAL A 234 1.66 1.07 3.59
C VAL A 234 1.26 2.12 2.54
N ASP A 235 0.14 1.88 1.86
CA ASP A 235 -0.51 2.78 0.90
C ASP A 235 -1.93 2.25 0.58
N THR A 236 -2.77 3.09 -0.02
CA THR A 236 -4.10 2.70 -0.52
C THR A 236 -4.04 1.98 -1.88
N ARG A 237 -2.87 1.93 -2.52
CA ARG A 237 -2.71 1.38 -3.88
C ARG A 237 -2.83 -0.15 -3.88
N LEU A 238 -3.73 -0.68 -4.71
CA LEU A 238 -3.86 -2.13 -4.96
C LEU A 238 -2.72 -2.68 -5.83
N THR A 239 -2.12 -1.83 -6.65
CA THR A 239 -0.97 -2.15 -7.51
C THR A 239 0.09 -1.07 -7.38
N VAL A 240 1.37 -1.45 -7.41
CA VAL A 240 2.47 -0.48 -7.41
C VAL A 240 2.47 0.27 -8.74
N PRO A 241 2.48 1.61 -8.75
CA PRO A 241 2.59 2.38 -9.99
C PRO A 241 3.88 2.07 -10.76
N ALA A 242 3.74 1.92 -12.08
CA ALA A 242 4.85 1.80 -13.00
C ALA A 242 5.15 3.19 -13.58
N VAL A 243 5.98 3.97 -12.87
CA VAL A 243 6.39 5.30 -13.31
C VAL A 243 7.63 5.18 -14.19
N ASP A 244 7.56 5.79 -15.37
CA ASP A 244 8.70 6.00 -16.26
C ASP A 244 9.40 7.31 -15.88
N VAL A 245 10.68 7.24 -15.57
CA VAL A 245 11.44 8.38 -15.04
C VAL A 245 11.67 9.46 -16.09
N ASP A 246 11.82 9.07 -17.36
CA ASP A 246 12.14 10.00 -18.46
C ASP A 246 10.95 10.91 -18.80
N SER A 247 9.72 10.42 -18.57
CA SER A 247 8.48 11.18 -18.78
C SER A 247 7.88 11.75 -17.50
N TRP A 248 8.46 11.42 -16.33
CA TRP A 248 7.99 11.92 -15.05
C TRP A 248 8.34 13.40 -14.85
N THR A 249 7.41 14.14 -14.25
CA THR A 249 7.60 15.54 -13.87
C THR A 249 6.94 15.84 -12.52
N LEU A 250 7.46 16.87 -11.85
CA LEU A 250 6.90 17.48 -10.65
C LEU A 250 6.47 18.91 -10.94
N THR A 251 5.17 19.19 -10.84
CA THR A 251 4.61 20.54 -10.99
C THR A 251 4.42 21.20 -9.63
N ILE A 252 4.76 22.49 -9.52
CA ILE A 252 4.55 23.32 -8.34
C ILE A 252 3.63 24.47 -8.77
N ASP A 253 2.44 24.53 -8.20
CA ASP A 253 1.38 25.47 -8.60
C ASP A 253 0.59 25.99 -7.37
N GLY A 254 -0.48 26.74 -7.61
CA GLY A 254 -1.34 27.33 -6.58
C GLY A 254 -0.91 28.74 -6.19
N ASP A 255 -0.80 29.01 -4.89
CA ASP A 255 -0.40 30.31 -4.32
C ASP A 255 1.13 30.49 -4.34
N VAL A 256 1.65 30.63 -5.56
CA VAL A 256 3.07 30.81 -5.90
C VAL A 256 3.24 31.97 -6.88
N ASP A 257 4.43 32.56 -6.93
CA ASP A 257 4.72 33.67 -7.85
C ASP A 257 4.73 33.21 -9.33
N GLN A 258 5.18 31.97 -9.59
CA GLN A 258 5.17 31.34 -10.91
C GLN A 258 5.01 29.82 -10.82
N GLU A 259 4.16 29.25 -11.68
CA GLU A 259 4.06 27.80 -11.85
C GLU A 259 5.35 27.23 -12.46
N VAL A 260 5.88 26.15 -11.87
CA VAL A 260 7.11 25.50 -12.32
C VAL A 260 6.89 24.02 -12.49
N THR A 261 7.42 23.45 -13.58
CA THR A 261 7.49 22.01 -13.79
C THR A 261 8.95 21.58 -13.85
N LEU A 262 9.33 20.59 -13.03
CA LEU A 262 10.67 20.03 -12.95
C LEU A 262 10.67 18.59 -13.47
N THR A 263 11.65 18.23 -14.29
CA THR A 263 11.93 16.84 -14.65
C THR A 263 12.76 16.14 -13.55
N PHE A 264 12.93 14.83 -13.66
CA PHE A 264 13.84 14.10 -12.77
C PHE A 264 15.30 14.61 -12.88
N ASP A 265 15.72 14.96 -14.09
CA ASP A 265 17.05 15.52 -14.35
C ASP A 265 17.21 16.91 -13.72
N ASP A 266 16.17 17.75 -13.79
CA ASP A 266 16.18 19.06 -13.13
C ASP A 266 16.38 18.93 -11.62
N LEU A 267 15.65 18.02 -10.97
CA LEU A 267 15.81 17.75 -9.53
C LEU A 267 17.19 17.16 -9.21
N SER A 268 17.66 16.19 -10.00
CA SER A 268 18.94 15.54 -9.77
C SER A 268 20.14 16.48 -9.97
N ALA A 269 19.96 17.56 -10.74
CA ALA A 269 20.97 18.60 -10.94
C ALA A 269 20.98 19.68 -9.85
N MET A 270 19.98 19.70 -8.95
CA MET A 270 19.95 20.64 -7.81
C MET A 270 20.94 20.23 -6.71
N THR A 271 21.14 21.11 -5.74
CA THR A 271 21.90 20.79 -4.51
C THR A 271 21.19 19.69 -3.75
N THR A 272 21.87 18.56 -3.58
CA THR A 272 21.32 17.38 -2.90
C THR A 272 21.91 17.20 -1.52
N VAL A 273 21.06 16.69 -0.61
CA VAL A 273 21.41 16.34 0.78
C VAL A 273 21.21 14.86 1.00
N GLU A 274 22.03 14.26 1.86
CA GLU A 274 21.76 12.97 2.47
C GLU A 274 21.40 13.13 3.94
N ARG A 275 20.32 12.46 4.37
CA ARG A 275 19.88 12.45 5.77
C ARG A 275 19.41 11.08 6.20
N ASP A 276 19.77 10.68 7.40
CA ASP A 276 19.23 9.49 8.05
C ASP A 276 17.94 9.89 8.78
N ILE A 277 16.79 9.40 8.31
CA ILE A 277 15.45 9.77 8.83
C ILE A 277 14.63 8.50 9.06
N THR A 278 13.99 8.42 10.23
CA THR A 278 12.95 7.41 10.51
C THR A 278 11.61 7.85 9.92
N LEU A 279 10.91 6.96 9.21
CA LEU A 279 9.52 7.16 8.83
C LEU A 279 8.62 6.27 9.66
N THR A 280 7.55 6.85 10.19
CA THR A 280 6.51 6.11 10.93
C THR A 280 5.17 6.25 10.23
N CYS A 281 4.46 5.14 10.05
CA CYS A 281 3.09 5.15 9.57
C CYS A 281 2.13 5.50 10.72
N VAL A 282 1.09 6.28 10.44
CA VAL A 282 0.05 6.57 11.46
C VAL A 282 -0.67 5.30 11.93
N SER A 283 -0.83 4.32 11.03
CA SER A 283 -1.43 3.01 11.36
C SER A 283 -0.53 2.12 12.21
N ASN A 284 0.65 2.58 12.63
CA ASN A 284 1.50 1.83 13.53
C ASN A 284 0.87 1.78 14.92
N GLU A 285 0.53 0.58 15.39
CA GLU A 285 0.08 0.37 16.77
C GLU A 285 1.24 0.41 17.76
N VAL A 286 0.92 0.45 19.05
CA VAL A 286 1.92 0.29 20.11
C VAL A 286 2.64 -1.05 19.94
N GLY A 287 3.95 -1.00 19.71
CA GLY A 287 4.77 -2.17 19.41
C GLY A 287 4.65 -2.69 17.97
N GLY A 288 3.98 -1.97 17.08
CA GLY A 288 3.73 -2.37 15.70
C GLY A 288 4.96 -2.30 14.78
N PRO A 289 4.86 -2.88 13.56
CA PRO A 289 5.99 -3.02 12.63
C PRO A 289 6.14 -1.85 11.63
N TYR A 290 5.21 -0.89 11.58
CA TYR A 290 5.15 0.14 10.53
C TYR A 290 6.02 1.37 10.85
N VAL A 291 7.29 1.11 11.12
CA VAL A 291 8.34 2.09 11.38
C VAL A 291 9.64 1.61 10.73
N GLY A 292 10.41 2.51 10.12
CA GLY A 292 11.63 2.17 9.37
C GLY A 292 12.62 3.32 9.34
N GLY A 293 13.90 3.02 9.53
CA GLY A 293 15.01 3.97 9.46
C GLY A 293 15.81 3.76 8.19
N ALA A 294 15.98 4.82 7.40
CA ALA A 294 16.74 4.78 6.15
C ALA A 294 17.57 6.04 5.95
N ARG A 295 18.59 5.93 5.10
CA ARG A 295 19.26 7.09 4.50
C ARG A 295 18.49 7.55 3.28
N TRP A 296 18.16 8.82 3.21
CA TRP A 296 17.47 9.43 2.10
C TRP A 296 18.42 10.37 1.37
N LEU A 297 18.41 10.30 0.03
CA LEU A 297 19.07 11.25 -0.85
C LEU A 297 17.99 12.07 -1.54
N GLY A 298 18.07 13.40 -1.46
CA GLY A 298 17.04 14.27 -2.02
C GLY A 298 17.46 15.72 -2.16
N VAL A 299 16.54 16.55 -2.64
CA VAL A 299 16.68 18.00 -2.71
C VAL A 299 15.90 18.62 -1.55
N PRO A 300 16.46 19.57 -0.79
CA PRO A 300 15.72 20.27 0.26
C PRO A 300 14.40 20.85 -0.27
N LEU A 301 13.31 20.61 0.46
CA LEU A 301 11.97 21.01 0.02
C LEU A 301 11.86 22.52 -0.13
N ALA A 302 12.50 23.28 0.76
CA ALA A 302 12.59 24.73 0.66
C ALA A 302 13.19 25.19 -0.68
N ASP A 303 14.26 24.55 -1.14
CA ASP A 303 14.93 24.88 -2.41
C ASP A 303 14.05 24.54 -3.62
N VAL A 304 13.31 23.43 -3.54
CA VAL A 304 12.34 23.04 -4.59
C VAL A 304 11.23 24.07 -4.69
N LEU A 305 10.62 24.46 -3.56
CA LEU A 305 9.55 25.45 -3.53
C LEU A 305 10.03 26.85 -3.94
N ALA A 306 11.27 27.23 -3.59
CA ALA A 306 11.85 28.51 -3.98
C ALA A 306 11.92 28.71 -5.50
N ARG A 307 11.92 27.64 -6.31
CA ARG A 307 11.83 27.73 -7.78
C ARG A 307 10.54 28.39 -8.25
N ALA A 308 9.44 28.16 -7.53
CA ALA A 308 8.12 28.71 -7.83
C ALA A 308 7.90 30.11 -7.22
N GLY A 309 8.77 30.55 -6.31
CA GLY A 309 8.64 31.81 -5.57
C GLY A 309 7.50 31.74 -4.55
N ILE A 310 7.85 31.63 -3.26
CA ILE A 310 6.88 31.43 -2.17
C ILE A 310 6.93 32.54 -1.11
N ASP A 311 7.72 33.59 -1.32
CA ASP A 311 7.92 34.66 -0.31
C ASP A 311 6.63 35.42 -0.01
N SER A 312 5.70 35.47 -0.97
CA SER A 312 4.42 36.18 -0.86
C SER A 312 3.22 35.27 -0.55
N THR A 313 3.45 33.97 -0.39
CA THR A 313 2.38 32.97 -0.23
C THR A 313 1.58 33.18 1.05
N LYS A 314 0.29 32.90 0.98
CA LYS A 314 -0.64 32.78 2.11
C LYS A 314 -1.03 31.32 2.37
N ALA A 315 -0.45 30.38 1.62
CA ALA A 315 -0.68 28.96 1.81
C ALA A 315 -0.31 28.53 3.24
N ASP A 316 -1.11 27.65 3.82
CA ASP A 316 -0.78 26.91 5.04
C ASP A 316 -0.66 25.40 4.77
N GLN A 317 -0.91 24.98 3.53
CA GLN A 317 -0.93 23.60 3.06
C GLN A 317 -0.09 23.44 1.78
N ILE A 318 0.76 22.41 1.77
CA ILE A 318 1.29 21.80 0.54
C ILE A 318 0.39 20.62 0.20
N LEU A 319 -0.47 20.77 -0.81
CA LEU A 319 -1.31 19.68 -1.30
C LEU A 319 -0.54 18.88 -2.37
N SER A 320 0.06 17.77 -1.96
CA SER A 320 0.80 16.88 -2.84
C SER A 320 -0.13 15.90 -3.53
N THR A 321 0.05 15.69 -4.84
CA THR A 321 -0.70 14.71 -5.65
C THR A 321 0.25 13.68 -6.25
N ASP A 322 -0.10 12.40 -6.17
CA ASP A 322 0.66 11.31 -6.80
C ASP A 322 0.23 11.05 -8.26
N VAL A 323 0.91 10.12 -8.94
CA VAL A 323 0.66 9.73 -10.35
C VAL A 323 -0.76 9.26 -10.68
N ASP A 324 -1.55 8.77 -9.72
CA ASP A 324 -2.97 8.49 -9.96
C ASP A 324 -3.90 9.25 -9.00
N GLY A 325 -3.57 10.51 -8.72
CA GLY A 325 -4.50 11.48 -8.13
C GLY A 325 -4.74 11.38 -6.61
N MET A 326 -3.97 10.57 -5.88
CA MET A 326 -4.05 10.54 -4.42
C MET A 326 -3.48 11.84 -3.85
N THR A 327 -4.23 12.49 -2.96
CA THR A 327 -3.80 13.73 -2.31
C THR A 327 -3.32 13.51 -0.88
N ILE A 328 -2.22 14.18 -0.52
CA ILE A 328 -1.62 14.22 0.81
C ILE A 328 -1.36 15.69 1.14
N SER A 329 -1.86 16.17 2.27
CA SER A 329 -1.61 17.54 2.75
C SER A 329 -0.47 17.56 3.76
N THR A 330 0.49 18.47 3.60
CA THR A 330 1.53 18.77 4.60
C THR A 330 1.40 20.22 5.07
N PRO A 331 1.47 20.51 6.39
CA PRO A 331 1.48 21.89 6.85
C PRO A 331 2.73 22.62 6.36
N LEU A 332 2.54 23.69 5.59
CA LEU A 332 3.65 24.42 4.94
C LEU A 332 4.65 24.95 5.97
N GLY A 333 4.15 25.55 7.06
CA GLY A 333 5.00 26.11 8.10
C GLY A 333 5.88 25.06 8.78
N VAL A 334 5.36 23.86 9.00
CA VAL A 334 6.11 22.74 9.58
C VAL A 334 7.15 22.20 8.61
N ALA A 335 6.81 22.14 7.31
CA ALA A 335 7.73 21.70 6.27
C ALA A 335 8.92 22.66 6.05
N LEU A 336 8.80 23.90 6.51
CA LEU A 336 9.79 24.99 6.34
C LEU A 336 10.38 25.50 7.67
N ASP A 337 10.20 24.79 8.78
CA ASP A 337 10.68 25.21 10.10
C ASP A 337 12.19 25.00 10.34
N GLY A 338 12.91 24.59 9.30
CA GLY A 338 14.34 24.29 9.34
C GLY A 338 14.67 22.80 9.48
N ARG A 339 13.68 21.92 9.63
CA ARG A 339 13.89 20.46 9.52
C ARG A 339 14.34 20.09 8.11
N ASP A 340 14.99 18.93 8.00
CA ASP A 340 15.47 18.38 6.73
C ASP A 340 14.34 17.77 5.86
N ALA A 341 13.31 18.57 5.57
CA ALA A 341 12.27 18.22 4.60
C ALA A 341 12.86 18.16 3.19
N MET A 342 12.51 17.15 2.39
CA MET A 342 13.07 16.96 1.06
C MET A 342 12.11 16.28 0.07
N ILE A 343 12.40 16.51 -1.21
CA ILE A 343 11.99 15.60 -2.29
C ILE A 343 13.11 14.57 -2.45
N ALA A 344 12.88 13.37 -1.93
CA ALA A 344 13.81 12.25 -2.00
C ALA A 344 13.74 11.57 -3.37
N ILE A 345 14.91 11.24 -3.91
CA ILE A 345 15.12 10.52 -5.17
C ILE A 345 15.93 9.21 -4.98
N GLY A 346 16.58 9.06 -3.82
CA GLY A 346 17.33 7.86 -3.45
C GLY A 346 17.08 7.41 -2.02
N MET A 347 17.33 6.13 -1.76
CA MET A 347 17.17 5.47 -0.48
C MET A 347 18.29 4.45 -0.26
N ASN A 348 18.96 4.53 0.89
CA ASN A 348 20.05 3.64 1.31
C ASN A 348 21.17 3.49 0.25
N GLY A 349 21.50 4.57 -0.45
CA GLY A 349 22.57 4.63 -1.46
C GLY A 349 22.18 4.08 -2.84
N GLY A 350 20.93 3.67 -3.05
CA GLY A 350 20.39 3.29 -4.35
C GLY A 350 19.15 4.11 -4.72
N PRO A 351 18.64 3.98 -5.95
CA PRO A 351 17.36 4.56 -6.35
C PRO A 351 16.24 4.12 -5.42
N LEU A 352 15.19 4.95 -5.30
CA LEU A 352 13.99 4.54 -4.58
C LEU A 352 13.44 3.23 -5.13
N PRO A 353 13.06 2.26 -4.28
CA PRO A 353 12.22 1.15 -4.71
C PRO A 353 10.87 1.67 -5.21
N ARG A 354 10.24 0.93 -6.12
CA ARG A 354 8.92 1.31 -6.66
C ARG A 354 7.87 1.39 -5.56
N GLU A 355 7.89 0.44 -4.63
CA GLU A 355 7.03 0.35 -3.45
C GLU A 355 7.15 1.57 -2.52
N ASN A 356 8.31 2.22 -2.56
CA ASN A 356 8.68 3.33 -1.70
C ASN A 356 8.66 4.69 -2.42
N GLY A 357 8.20 4.75 -3.68
CA GLY A 357 7.87 6.00 -4.36
C GLY A 357 8.73 6.39 -5.55
N PHE A 358 9.46 5.46 -6.19
CA PHE A 358 10.21 5.77 -7.42
C PHE A 358 9.38 6.54 -8.47
N PRO A 359 9.92 7.60 -9.12
CA PRO A 359 11.29 8.09 -9.01
C PRO A 359 11.52 9.11 -7.91
N ALA A 360 10.45 9.70 -7.36
CA ALA A 360 10.54 10.71 -6.32
C ALA A 360 9.39 10.62 -5.32
N ARG A 361 9.71 10.95 -4.06
CA ARG A 361 8.71 11.09 -2.98
C ARG A 361 9.03 12.30 -2.11
N MET A 362 8.03 12.82 -1.43
CA MET A 362 8.26 13.74 -0.31
C MET A 362 8.65 12.96 0.95
N VAL A 363 9.52 13.57 1.76
CA VAL A 363 9.91 13.13 3.11
C VAL A 363 10.01 14.36 4.00
N VAL A 364 9.15 14.46 5.02
CA VAL A 364 9.23 15.50 6.06
C VAL A 364 9.44 14.81 7.42
N PRO A 365 10.62 14.97 8.07
CA PRO A 365 10.90 14.37 9.37
C PRO A 365 9.89 14.79 10.44
N GLY A 366 9.65 13.92 11.43
CA GLY A 366 8.82 14.23 12.60
C GLY A 366 7.30 14.17 12.40
N LEU A 367 6.83 13.90 11.17
CA LEU A 367 5.41 13.83 10.84
C LEU A 367 5.04 12.42 10.34
N TYR A 368 3.86 11.92 10.70
CA TYR A 368 3.40 10.61 10.22
C TYR A 368 3.23 10.62 8.69
N GLY A 369 3.52 9.49 8.05
CA GLY A 369 3.63 9.40 6.59
C GLY A 369 2.39 9.81 5.77
N PHE A 370 1.19 9.80 6.36
CA PHE A 370 -0.04 10.22 5.70
C PHE A 370 -0.17 11.74 5.55
N VAL A 371 0.66 12.52 6.26
CA VAL A 371 0.77 13.98 6.17
C VAL A 371 2.06 14.37 5.44
N SER A 372 3.14 13.58 5.57
CA SER A 372 4.49 14.04 5.22
C SER A 372 5.17 13.34 4.06
N ALA A 373 4.60 12.24 3.55
CA ALA A 373 5.38 11.28 2.80
C ALA A 373 4.70 10.82 1.50
N CYS A 374 4.21 11.76 0.69
CA CYS A 374 3.60 11.49 -0.61
C CYS A 374 4.57 10.72 -1.53
N LYS A 375 4.22 9.49 -1.89
CA LYS A 375 4.97 8.62 -2.82
C LYS A 375 4.53 8.91 -4.26
N TRP A 376 5.44 8.69 -5.22
CA TRP A 376 5.14 8.87 -6.66
C TRP A 376 4.59 10.27 -6.95
N ILE A 377 5.15 11.28 -6.28
CA ILE A 377 4.63 12.65 -6.31
C ILE A 377 4.74 13.22 -7.73
N THR A 378 3.74 13.96 -8.19
CA THR A 378 3.73 14.64 -9.51
C THR A 378 3.32 16.10 -9.43
N ARG A 379 2.66 16.52 -8.35
CA ARG A 379 2.26 17.91 -8.13
C ARG A 379 2.36 18.29 -6.66
N MET A 380 2.74 19.54 -6.39
CA MET A 380 2.62 20.22 -5.11
C MET A 380 1.87 21.54 -5.33
N THR A 381 0.62 21.60 -4.87
CA THR A 381 -0.20 22.80 -4.93
C THR A 381 -0.15 23.52 -3.60
N LEU A 382 0.38 24.74 -3.59
CA LEU A 382 0.37 25.61 -2.42
C LEU A 382 -1.02 26.23 -2.27
N THR A 383 -1.70 25.92 -1.17
CA THR A 383 -3.10 26.30 -0.94
C THR A 383 -3.36 26.41 0.57
N THR A 384 -4.62 26.62 0.96
CA THR A 384 -5.01 26.59 2.37
C THR A 384 -5.87 25.37 2.70
N TYR A 385 -5.81 24.90 3.94
CA TYR A 385 -6.73 23.87 4.45
C TYR A 385 -8.19 24.29 4.34
N ASP A 386 -8.49 25.59 4.42
CA ASP A 386 -9.85 26.12 4.23
C ASP A 386 -10.34 25.99 2.78
N ALA A 387 -9.43 26.01 1.81
CA ALA A 387 -9.76 25.96 0.39
C ALA A 387 -9.83 24.53 -0.16
N GLU A 388 -8.90 23.67 0.25
CA GLU A 388 -8.75 22.32 -0.29
C GLU A 388 -8.45 21.30 0.80
N GLN A 389 -9.10 20.14 0.73
CA GLN A 389 -8.94 19.05 1.68
C GLN A 389 -8.24 17.85 1.02
N ALA A 390 -7.25 17.27 1.68
CA ALA A 390 -6.62 16.05 1.21
C ALA A 390 -7.45 14.80 1.56
N TYR A 391 -7.16 13.69 0.88
CA TYR A 391 -7.88 12.41 1.03
C TYR A 391 -8.08 11.98 2.49
N TRP A 392 -7.07 12.15 3.34
CA TRP A 392 -7.16 11.74 4.75
C TRP A 392 -7.90 12.76 5.61
N THR A 393 -7.80 14.05 5.30
CA THR A 393 -8.50 15.12 6.02
C THR A 393 -10.02 15.04 5.79
N GLU A 394 -10.46 14.70 4.57
CA GLU A 394 -11.87 14.37 4.28
C GLU A 394 -12.42 13.19 5.12
N ARG A 395 -11.54 12.40 5.72
CA ARG A 395 -11.84 11.19 6.49
C ARG A 395 -11.52 11.36 7.97
N ASP A 396 -11.50 12.62 8.43
CA ASP A 396 -11.35 13.04 9.82
C ASP A 396 -10.00 12.69 10.46
N TRP A 397 -8.96 12.41 9.66
CA TRP A 397 -7.60 12.30 10.18
C TRP A 397 -7.01 13.68 10.47
N ALA A 398 -6.11 13.76 11.44
CA ALA A 398 -5.45 15.00 11.82
C ALA A 398 -4.60 15.59 10.68
N THR A 399 -4.46 16.91 10.64
CA THR A 399 -3.74 17.65 9.59
C THR A 399 -2.26 17.84 9.89
N ASP A 400 -1.88 17.96 11.16
CA ASP A 400 -0.52 18.20 11.62
C ASP A 400 0.21 16.91 11.99
N ALA A 401 -0.45 16.00 12.72
CA ALA A 401 -0.04 14.64 13.06
C ALA A 401 1.48 14.46 13.34
N PRO A 402 2.05 15.16 14.33
CA PRO A 402 3.42 14.92 14.77
C PRO A 402 3.58 13.51 15.32
N ILE A 403 4.74 12.90 15.08
CA ILE A 403 5.02 11.53 15.54
C ILE A 403 5.14 11.54 17.07
N LYS A 404 4.33 10.72 17.73
CA LYS A 404 4.34 10.58 19.20
C LYS A 404 5.61 9.85 19.67
N ILE A 405 6.10 10.22 20.86
CA ILE A 405 7.19 9.51 21.54
C ILE A 405 6.79 8.04 21.69
N SER A 406 7.68 7.13 21.33
CA SER A 406 7.38 5.70 21.37
C SER A 406 8.64 4.85 21.56
N SER A 407 8.43 3.67 22.12
CA SER A 407 9.43 2.61 22.26
C SER A 407 8.81 1.25 21.94
N ARG A 408 9.64 0.34 21.45
CA ARG A 408 9.26 -1.03 21.09
C ARG A 408 10.30 -2.04 21.59
N ILE A 409 9.80 -3.13 22.14
CA ILE A 409 10.54 -4.36 22.45
C ILE A 409 10.53 -5.23 21.19
N ASP A 410 11.72 -5.50 20.65
CA ASP A 410 11.93 -6.35 19.48
C ASP A 410 12.39 -7.76 19.86
N THR A 411 13.10 -7.88 20.97
CA THR A 411 13.56 -9.14 21.55
C THR A 411 13.44 -9.07 23.08
N PRO A 412 12.98 -10.12 23.76
CA PRO A 412 12.33 -11.31 23.20
C PRO A 412 11.03 -11.00 22.44
N LYS A 413 10.55 -11.93 21.62
CA LYS A 413 9.27 -11.78 20.92
C LYS A 413 8.11 -12.06 21.88
N PRO A 414 6.92 -11.45 21.68
CA PRO A 414 5.75 -11.80 22.46
C PRO A 414 5.47 -13.31 22.41
N LEU A 415 5.19 -13.90 23.57
CA LEU A 415 4.92 -15.32 23.79
C LEU A 415 6.07 -16.27 23.43
N SER A 416 7.31 -15.77 23.31
CA SER A 416 8.47 -16.63 23.12
C SER A 416 8.92 -17.30 24.42
N ASP A 417 9.57 -18.44 24.26
CA ASP A 417 10.30 -19.12 25.34
C ASP A 417 11.77 -18.67 25.37
N SER A 418 12.35 -18.56 26.56
CA SER A 418 13.76 -18.25 26.80
C SER A 418 14.30 -19.14 27.91
N ASP A 419 15.58 -19.44 27.90
CA ASP A 419 16.23 -20.14 29.02
C ASP A 419 16.39 -19.19 30.20
N ALA A 420 16.29 -19.70 31.44
CA ALA A 420 16.61 -18.93 32.63
C ALA A 420 18.07 -18.43 32.65
N GLY A 421 18.30 -17.31 33.36
CA GLY A 421 19.55 -16.58 33.40
C GLY A 421 19.50 -15.28 32.60
N THR A 422 20.62 -14.87 32.01
CA THR A 422 20.69 -13.55 31.35
C THR A 422 19.94 -13.53 30.01
N VAL A 423 18.78 -12.89 30.00
CA VAL A 423 17.96 -12.60 28.81
C VAL A 423 18.14 -11.15 28.41
N VAL A 424 18.38 -10.89 27.12
CA VAL A 424 18.45 -9.52 26.59
C VAL A 424 17.06 -9.07 26.18
N VAL A 425 16.58 -8.00 26.81
CA VAL A 425 15.41 -7.24 26.38
C VAL A 425 15.90 -6.05 25.57
N GLY A 426 15.48 -5.88 24.32
CA GLY A 426 15.96 -4.78 23.49
C GLY A 426 15.04 -4.45 22.32
N GLY A 427 15.29 -3.28 21.72
CA GLY A 427 14.56 -2.82 20.55
C GLY A 427 14.91 -1.39 20.17
N ILE A 428 13.90 -0.61 19.77
CA ILE A 428 14.06 0.77 19.28
C ILE A 428 13.15 1.74 20.03
N ALA A 429 13.53 3.01 20.06
CA ALA A 429 12.72 4.13 20.56
C ALA A 429 12.89 5.35 19.65
N TRP A 430 11.89 6.21 19.55
CA TRP A 430 11.95 7.41 18.73
C TRP A 430 11.13 8.57 19.33
N ALA A 431 11.65 9.78 19.10
CA ALA A 431 11.03 11.05 19.43
C ALA A 431 11.57 12.08 18.43
N GLN A 432 11.15 11.96 17.17
CA GLN A 432 11.72 12.74 16.06
C GLN A 432 11.57 14.25 16.29
N GLY A 433 12.58 15.03 15.91
CA GLY A 433 12.71 16.46 16.22
C GLY A 433 13.27 16.79 17.61
N VAL A 434 13.23 15.86 18.58
CA VAL A 434 13.71 16.09 19.96
C VAL A 434 14.81 15.12 20.37
N GLY A 435 14.73 13.86 19.93
CA GLY A 435 15.65 12.79 20.28
C GLY A 435 15.30 12.07 21.59
N ILE A 436 15.86 10.86 21.75
CA ILE A 436 15.67 9.99 22.92
C ILE A 436 16.79 10.21 23.94
N GLU A 437 16.40 10.54 25.17
CA GLU A 437 17.32 10.70 26.31
C GLU A 437 17.49 9.40 27.11
N LYS A 438 16.39 8.69 27.37
CA LYS A 438 16.42 7.42 28.08
C LYS A 438 15.30 6.47 27.66
N VAL A 439 15.56 5.18 27.83
CA VAL A 439 14.56 4.11 27.78
C VAL A 439 14.59 3.38 29.10
N GLU A 440 13.42 3.01 29.61
CA GLU A 440 13.26 2.28 30.85
C GLU A 440 12.44 1.01 30.61
N VAL A 441 12.79 -0.07 31.31
CA VAL A 441 12.13 -1.37 31.26
C VAL A 441 11.51 -1.68 32.61
N ARG A 442 10.33 -2.31 32.59
CA ARG A 442 9.66 -2.82 33.79
C ARG A 442 9.37 -4.30 33.62
N ILE A 443 9.74 -5.09 34.62
CA ILE A 443 9.47 -6.52 34.70
C ILE A 443 8.41 -6.74 35.79
N ASP A 444 7.36 -7.50 35.51
CA ASP A 444 6.32 -7.95 36.45
C ASP A 444 5.68 -6.83 37.31
N GLY A 445 5.53 -5.64 36.72
CA GLY A 445 4.93 -4.49 37.41
C GLY A 445 5.82 -3.84 38.47
N GLU A 446 7.11 -4.22 38.57
CA GLU A 446 8.08 -3.61 39.49
C GLU A 446 8.44 -2.16 39.12
N ALA A 447 9.45 -1.60 39.78
CA ALA A 447 10.00 -0.31 39.43
C ALA A 447 10.64 -0.33 38.02
N TRP A 448 10.53 0.81 37.32
CA TRP A 448 11.23 1.05 36.06
C TRP A 448 12.75 1.03 36.28
N LYS A 449 13.45 0.25 35.47
CA LYS A 449 14.91 0.10 35.47
C LYS A 449 15.48 0.72 34.18
N PRO A 450 16.58 1.48 34.23
CA PRO A 450 17.14 2.10 33.03
C PRO A 450 17.71 1.05 32.09
N ALA A 451 17.48 1.23 30.79
CA ALA A 451 18.12 0.47 29.71
C ALA A 451 19.34 1.23 29.19
N GLU A 452 20.26 0.49 28.59
CA GLU A 452 21.42 1.03 27.89
C GLU A 452 21.03 1.43 26.47
N LEU A 453 21.43 2.63 26.03
CA LEU A 453 21.13 3.13 24.70
C LEU A 453 22.24 2.77 23.71
N GLY A 454 21.83 2.41 22.50
CA GLY A 454 22.70 2.25 21.35
C GLY A 454 23.26 3.58 20.84
N PRO A 455 24.05 3.53 19.74
CA PRO A 455 24.64 4.72 19.16
C PRO A 455 23.55 5.71 18.71
N GLN A 456 23.87 7.00 18.84
CA GLN A 456 23.03 8.06 18.31
C GLN A 456 23.42 8.36 16.85
N VAL A 457 22.41 8.37 15.96
CA VAL A 457 22.56 8.78 14.55
C VAL A 457 22.26 10.28 14.42
N THR A 458 20.99 10.66 14.60
CA THR A 458 20.50 12.05 14.69
C THR A 458 19.28 12.09 15.64
N ASP A 459 18.71 13.26 15.89
CA ASP A 459 17.46 13.40 16.67
C ASP A 459 16.19 13.06 15.83
N ASP A 460 16.31 12.95 14.51
CA ASP A 460 15.24 12.51 13.59
C ASP A 460 15.27 11.02 13.26
N TYR A 461 16.18 10.28 13.89
CA TYR A 461 16.39 8.86 13.70
C TYR A 461 16.06 8.10 14.99
N TRP A 462 15.59 6.86 14.85
CA TRP A 462 15.38 6.01 16.02
C TRP A 462 16.67 5.75 16.79
N ARG A 463 16.54 5.37 18.05
CA ARG A 463 17.64 4.95 18.92
C ARG A 463 17.39 3.52 19.37
N GLN A 464 18.34 2.64 19.11
CA GLN A 464 18.29 1.29 19.66
C GLN A 464 18.56 1.31 21.16
N TRP A 465 18.12 0.29 21.88
CA TRP A 465 18.35 0.13 23.31
C TRP A 465 18.34 -1.35 23.71
N TYR A 466 18.98 -1.66 24.85
CA TYR A 466 18.94 -2.99 25.44
C TYR A 466 19.01 -2.95 26.97
N PHE A 467 18.53 -4.02 27.62
CA PHE A 467 18.54 -4.26 29.05
C PHE A 467 18.85 -5.74 29.28
N GLU A 468 19.92 -6.03 30.01
CA GLU A 468 20.26 -7.40 30.43
C GLU A 468 19.46 -7.73 31.68
N TRP A 469 18.54 -8.69 31.56
CA TRP A 469 17.65 -9.14 32.61
C TRP A 469 18.11 -10.52 33.11
N ASP A 470 18.36 -10.63 34.41
CA ASP A 470 18.54 -11.92 35.08
C ASP A 470 17.15 -12.56 35.32
N ALA A 471 16.76 -13.44 34.40
CA ALA A 471 15.43 -14.00 34.32
C ALA A 471 15.32 -15.31 35.10
N GLU A 472 14.39 -15.34 36.06
CA GLU A 472 14.01 -16.56 36.78
C GLU A 472 13.00 -17.38 35.98
N PRO A 473 12.89 -18.70 36.20
CA PRO A 473 11.86 -19.51 35.55
C PRO A 473 10.43 -19.03 35.88
N GLY A 474 9.59 -18.89 34.86
CA GLY A 474 8.21 -18.44 35.03
C GLY A 474 7.63 -17.71 33.82
N GLN A 475 6.36 -17.32 33.93
CA GLN A 475 5.75 -16.38 32.99
C GLN A 475 6.01 -14.97 33.49
N HIS A 476 6.53 -14.11 32.62
CA HIS A 476 6.89 -12.74 32.94
C HIS A 476 6.22 -11.73 32.01
N PHE A 477 6.00 -10.51 32.51
CA PHE A 477 5.50 -9.38 31.76
C PHE A 477 6.56 -8.29 31.66
N ILE A 478 6.89 -7.88 30.44
CA ILE A 478 7.95 -6.92 30.16
C ILE A 478 7.35 -5.70 29.48
N ALA A 479 7.50 -4.52 30.07
CA ALA A 479 7.08 -3.26 29.49
C ALA A 479 8.27 -2.34 29.22
N CYS A 480 8.16 -1.48 28.21
CA CYS A 480 9.15 -0.43 27.92
C CYS A 480 8.50 0.94 27.78
N ARG A 481 9.24 2.00 28.11
CA ARG A 481 8.87 3.39 27.83
C ARG A 481 10.09 4.24 27.50
N ALA A 482 9.90 5.25 26.66
CA ALA A 482 10.91 6.25 26.35
C ALA A 482 10.70 7.58 27.11
N THR A 483 11.78 8.36 27.23
CA THR A 483 11.76 9.78 27.60
C THR A 483 12.60 10.55 26.59
N ASN A 484 12.07 11.65 26.05
CA ASN A 484 12.79 12.50 25.10
C ASN A 484 13.79 13.43 25.81
N LYS A 485 14.58 14.19 25.05
CA LYS A 485 15.57 15.15 25.59
C LYS A 485 14.94 16.37 26.31
N ASP A 486 13.67 16.66 26.06
CA ASP A 486 12.92 17.71 26.78
C ASP A 486 12.38 17.23 28.14
N GLY A 487 12.49 15.93 28.43
CA GLY A 487 12.03 15.33 29.68
C GLY A 487 10.59 14.80 29.62
N ASP A 488 9.93 14.84 28.47
CA ASP A 488 8.62 14.25 28.27
C ASP A 488 8.71 12.72 28.26
N VAL A 489 7.90 12.11 29.10
CA VAL A 489 7.81 10.65 29.22
C VAL A 489 6.70 10.15 28.31
N GLN A 490 6.97 9.06 27.58
CA GLN A 490 5.95 8.35 26.82
C GLN A 490 4.73 8.03 27.70
N THR A 491 3.55 8.45 27.23
CA THR A 491 2.29 8.23 27.96
C THR A 491 1.94 6.75 28.04
N ASP A 492 1.39 6.34 29.18
CA ASP A 492 0.81 5.02 29.39
C ASP A 492 -0.65 4.93 28.91
N VAL A 493 -1.27 6.07 28.58
CA VAL A 493 -2.63 6.16 28.03
C VAL A 493 -2.65 5.50 26.66
N ARG A 494 -3.40 4.40 26.57
CA ARG A 494 -3.56 3.65 25.32
C ARG A 494 -4.56 4.34 24.40
N MET A 495 -4.11 4.64 23.18
CA MET A 495 -4.96 5.08 22.09
C MET A 495 -4.67 4.28 20.82
N THR A 496 -5.73 3.96 20.08
CA THR A 496 -5.62 3.40 18.73
C THR A 496 -5.08 4.44 17.74
N PRO A 497 -4.59 4.03 16.56
CA PRO A 497 -4.10 4.93 15.53
C PRO A 497 -4.97 6.14 15.17
N PHE A 498 -6.27 5.96 14.92
CA PHE A 498 -7.14 7.09 14.58
C PHE A 498 -7.37 8.02 15.78
N PRO A 499 -7.33 9.36 15.58
CA PRO A 499 -7.10 10.09 14.32
C PRO A 499 -5.66 10.58 14.08
N GLU A 500 -4.74 10.39 15.02
CA GLU A 500 -3.46 11.13 15.06
C GLU A 500 -2.27 10.28 15.56
N GLY A 501 -2.34 8.97 15.37
CA GLY A 501 -1.32 8.02 15.79
C GLY A 501 -1.58 7.42 17.18
N SER A 502 -1.09 6.18 17.35
CA SER A 502 -1.27 5.42 18.58
C SER A 502 -0.41 5.96 19.74
N SER A 503 -0.85 5.69 20.96
CA SER A 503 -0.09 5.99 22.19
C SER A 503 -0.24 4.87 23.21
N GLY A 504 0.64 4.86 24.19
CA GLY A 504 0.66 3.85 25.27
C GLY A 504 2.02 3.17 25.37
N VAL A 505 2.23 2.44 26.47
CA VAL A 505 3.40 1.60 26.68
C VAL A 505 3.16 0.20 26.13
N GLN A 506 4.15 -0.34 25.41
CA GLN A 506 4.13 -1.73 25.01
C GLN A 506 4.42 -2.61 26.22
N GLU A 507 3.62 -3.66 26.39
CA GLU A 507 3.85 -4.73 27.37
C GLU A 507 3.68 -6.06 26.66
N ILE A 508 4.66 -6.95 26.82
CA ILE A 508 4.68 -8.29 26.24
C ILE A 508 4.74 -9.34 27.34
N SER A 509 4.24 -10.54 27.07
CA SER A 509 4.41 -11.70 27.95
C SER A 509 5.41 -12.68 27.33
N VAL A 510 6.28 -13.26 28.15
CA VAL A 510 7.25 -14.29 27.75
C VAL A 510 7.28 -15.42 28.78
N ASN A 511 7.78 -16.59 28.37
CA ASN A 511 8.02 -17.72 29.27
C ASN A 511 9.52 -17.94 29.42
N VAL A 512 9.96 -18.19 30.65
CA VAL A 512 11.35 -18.51 31.00
C VAL A 512 11.38 -19.92 31.60
N GLY A 513 12.20 -20.79 31.01
CA GLY A 513 12.26 -22.24 31.26
C GLY A 513 13.25 -22.70 32.31
#